data_AF-A0A7D9EEN8-F1
#
_entry.id   AF-A0A7D9EEN8-F1
#
_cell.length_a   1.000
_cell.length_b   1.000
_cell.length_c   1.000
_cell.angle_alpha   90.00
_cell.angle_beta   90.00
_cell.angle_gamma   90.00
#
_symmetry.space_group_name_H-M   'P 1'
#
loop_
_entity.id
_entity.type
_entity.pdbx_description
1 polymer ?
#
loop_
_entity_poly.entity_id
_entity_poly.type
_entity_poly.pdbx_seq_one_letter_code
_entity_poly.pdbx_strand_id
1 'polypeptide(L)' 'MANAHAYVNAGFRASMNSNFTVNGTPSLVFGGVKLSPLRASETEQYLSGKNILDSGTLKGSYS' A
#
# COMPACT_ATOMS: atom_id res chain seq x y z
N MET A 1 -11.52 12.51 20.47
CA MET A 1 -12.24 12.58 19.17
C MET A 1 -11.34 13.33 18.20
N ALA A 2 -10.70 12.63 17.27
CA ALA A 2 -9.82 13.27 16.28
C ALA A 2 -10.64 13.61 15.03
N ASN A 3 -11.16 14.83 14.97
CA ASN A 3 -11.77 15.40 13.77
C ASN A 3 -10.69 16.14 12.98
N ALA A 4 -9.70 15.41 12.48
CA ALA A 4 -8.90 15.91 11.37
C ALA A 4 -9.65 15.48 10.12
N HIS A 5 -10.26 16.44 9.41
CA HIS A 5 -10.78 16.20 8.07
C HIS A 5 -9.58 15.82 7.20
N ALA A 6 -9.28 14.52 7.13
CA ALA A 6 -8.10 14.05 6.45
C ALA A 6 -8.27 14.38 4.97
N TYR A 7 -7.47 15.34 4.47
CA TYR A 7 -7.43 15.67 3.04
C TYR A 7 -7.13 14.45 2.18
N VAL A 8 -6.43 13.45 2.75
CA VAL A 8 -6.22 12.13 2.18
C VAL A 8 -6.37 11.07 3.28
N ASN A 9 -7.11 10.01 3.00
CA ASN A 9 -7.11 8.77 3.80
C ASN A 9 -6.49 7.62 2.99
N ALA A 10 -5.93 6.63 3.66
CA ALA A 10 -5.35 5.46 3.01
C ALA A 10 -5.63 4.18 3.81
N GLY A 11 -5.93 3.10 3.11
CA GLY A 11 -6.12 1.76 3.64
C GLY A 11 -5.16 0.78 2.98
N PHE A 12 -4.49 -0.02 3.80
CA PHE A 12 -3.49 -1.00 3.37
C PHE A 12 -3.89 -2.39 3.87
N ARG A 13 -3.89 -3.39 2.99
CA ARG A 13 -4.15 -4.78 3.33
C ARG A 13 -3.16 -5.68 2.61
N ALA A 14 -2.35 -6.44 3.36
CA ALA A 14 -1.41 -7.39 2.81
C ALA A 14 -1.40 -8.67 3.67
N SER A 15 -1.41 -9.82 3.02
CA SER A 15 -1.07 -11.10 3.65
C SER A 15 0.44 -11.28 3.56
N MET A 16 1.09 -11.75 4.61
CA MET A 16 2.55 -11.91 4.64
C MET A 16 2.93 -13.21 5.34
N ASN A 17 4.11 -13.74 5.00
CA ASN A 17 4.72 -14.84 5.74
C ASN A 17 5.53 -14.33 6.95
N SER A 18 6.12 -15.25 7.72
CA SER A 18 6.95 -14.93 8.90
C SER A 18 8.19 -14.10 8.60
N ASN A 19 8.60 -14.03 7.33
CA ASN A 19 9.76 -13.28 6.87
C ASN A 19 9.37 -11.91 6.29
N PHE A 20 8.13 -11.46 6.46
CA PHE A 20 7.61 -10.20 5.92
C PHE A 20 7.59 -10.13 4.38
N THR A 21 7.57 -11.28 3.72
CA THR A 21 7.29 -11.35 2.28
C THR A 21 5.80 -11.32 2.04
N VAL A 22 5.34 -10.48 1.11
CA VAL A 22 3.93 -10.37 0.73
C VAL A 22 3.48 -11.63 -0.02
N ASN A 23 2.44 -12.26 0.48
CA ASN A 23 1.76 -13.39 -0.14
C ASN A 23 0.59 -12.88 -1.00
N GLY A 24 0.66 -13.12 -2.31
CA GLY A 24 -0.35 -12.66 -3.26
C GLY A 24 -0.32 -11.15 -3.49
N THR A 25 -1.39 -10.59 -4.06
CA THR A 25 -1.48 -9.16 -4.38
C THR A 25 -2.04 -8.38 -3.19
N PRO A 26 -1.27 -7.47 -2.57
CA PRO A 26 -1.77 -6.58 -1.53
C PRO A 26 -2.80 -5.59 -2.09
N SER A 27 -3.51 -4.89 -1.22
CA SER A 27 -4.46 -3.84 -1.58
C SER A 27 -4.09 -2.52 -0.93
N LEU A 28 -3.95 -1.48 -1.75
CA LEU A 28 -3.61 -0.11 -1.38
C LEU A 28 -4.69 0.81 -1.95
N VAL A 29 -5.48 1.42 -1.07
CA VAL A 29 -6.62 2.27 -1.43
C VAL A 29 -6.46 3.63 -0.78
N PHE A 30 -6.61 4.70 -1.56
CA PHE A 30 -6.51 6.09 -1.11
C PHE A 30 -7.86 6.80 -1.35
N GLY A 31 -8.37 7.52 -0.36
CA GLY A 31 -9.55 8.39 -0.48
C GLY A 31 -9.18 9.85 -0.17
N GLY A 32 -10.05 10.80 -0.56
CA GLY A 32 -9.78 12.24 -0.39
C GLY A 32 -8.90 12.86 -1.49
N VAL A 33 -8.16 12.06 -2.26
CA VAL A 33 -7.36 12.51 -3.43
C VAL A 33 -8.22 12.73 -4.69
N LYS A 34 -9.33 12.00 -4.81
CA LYS A 34 -10.34 12.11 -5.89
C LYS A 34 -11.73 11.83 -5.31
N LEU A 35 -12.77 12.18 -6.07
CA LEU A 35 -14.19 11.87 -5.75
C LEU A 35 -14.44 10.37 -5.55
N SER A 36 -13.60 9.51 -6.12
CA SER A 36 -13.66 8.06 -5.96
C SER A 36 -12.37 7.53 -5.31
N PRO A 37 -12.42 6.43 -4.53
CA PRO A 37 -11.23 5.79 -4.01
C PRO A 37 -10.26 5.40 -5.13
N LEU A 38 -9.00 5.84 -5.02
CA LEU A 38 -7.92 5.50 -5.94
C LEU A 38 -7.22 4.24 -5.45
N ARG A 39 -7.11 3.21 -6.29
CA ARG A 39 -6.27 2.05 -6.02
C ARG A 39 -4.91 2.24 -6.67
N ALA A 40 -3.84 1.95 -5.93
CA ALA A 40 -2.48 1.99 -6.47
C ALA A 40 -2.11 0.64 -7.10
N SER A 41 -2.84 0.24 -8.15
CA SER A 41 -2.78 -1.11 -8.74
C SER A 41 -1.37 -1.52 -9.19
N GLU A 42 -0.56 -0.58 -9.69
CA GLU A 42 0.83 -0.85 -10.09
C GLU A 42 1.72 -1.13 -8.88
N THR A 43 1.56 -0.34 -7.81
CA THR A 43 2.25 -0.58 -6.53
C THR A 43 1.77 -1.87 -5.87
N GLU A 44 0.48 -2.19 -5.95
CA GLU A 44 -0.08 -3.47 -5.50
C GLU A 44 0.62 -4.63 -6.22
N GLN A 45 0.78 -4.57 -7.54
CA GLN A 45 1.50 -5.60 -8.30
C GLN A 45 2.99 -5.67 -7.97
N TYR A 46 3.66 -4.51 -7.85
CA TYR A 46 5.09 -4.44 -7.52
C TYR A 46 5.44 -5.10 -6.19
N LEU A 47 4.57 -4.94 -5.19
CA LEU A 47 4.78 -5.46 -3.84
C LEU A 47 4.52 -6.97 -3.72
N SER A 48 3.85 -7.60 -4.69
CA SER A 48 3.60 -9.03 -4.69
C SER A 48 4.92 -9.82 -4.66
N GLY A 49 5.08 -10.69 -3.66
CA GLY A 49 6.29 -11.49 -3.47
C GLY A 49 7.52 -10.73 -2.98
N LYS A 50 7.42 -9.43 -2.67
CA LYS A 50 8.53 -8.65 -2.10
C LYS A 50 8.57 -8.72 -0.58
N ASN A 51 9.77 -8.62 -0.03
CA ASN A 51 9.99 -8.43 1.39
C ASN A 51 9.86 -6.94 1.71
N ILE A 52 8.92 -6.56 2.57
CA ILE A 52 8.68 -5.14 2.88
C ILE A 52 9.79 -4.50 3.74
N LEU A 53 10.67 -5.30 4.35
CA LEU A 53 11.83 -4.82 5.10
C LEU A 53 13.08 -4.66 4.23
N ASP A 54 13.04 -5.15 2.99
CA ASP A 54 14.11 -4.91 2.03
C ASP A 54 14.14 -3.44 1.63
N SER A 55 15.29 -2.80 1.83
CA SER A 55 15.47 -1.37 1.54
C SER A 55 15.30 -1.06 0.06
N GLY A 56 15.55 -2.02 -0.83
CA GLY A 56 15.29 -1.93 -2.27
C GLY A 56 13.79 -1.89 -2.61
N THR A 57 12.98 -2.60 -1.82
CA THR A 57 11.51 -2.65 -1.98
C THR A 57 10.87 -1.31 -1.64
N LEU A 58 11.33 -0.63 -0.58
CA LEU A 58 10.84 0.73 -0.26
C LEU A 58 11.22 1.73 -1.35
N LYS A 59 12.43 1.62 -1.90
CA LYS A 59 12.93 2.57 -2.90
C LYS A 59 12.24 2.42 -4.25
N GLY A 60 11.88 1.20 -4.65
CA GLY A 60 11.19 0.94 -5.91
C GLY A 60 9.67 1.18 -5.88
N SER A 61 9.06 1.38 -4.71
CA SER A 61 7.63 1.72 -4.61
C SER A 61 7.30 3.20 -4.83
N TYR A 62 8.30 4.07 -4.98
CA TYR A 62 8.15 5.52 -5.21
C TYR A 62 8.57 5.97 -6.63
N SER A 63 8.85 5.04 -7.53
CA SER A 63 9.34 5.29 -8.89
C SER A 63 8.21 5.29 -9.92
#